data_AF-A0A8T3PXF0-F1
#
_entry.id   AF-A0A8T3PXF0-F1
#
_cell.length_a   1.000
_cell.length_b   1.000
_cell.length_c   1.000
_cell.angle_alpha   90.00
_cell.angle_beta   90.00
_cell.angle_gamma   90.00
#
_symmetry.space_group_name_H-M   'P 1'
#
loop_
_entity.id
_entity.type
_entity.pdbx_description
1 polymer ?
#
loop_
_entity_poly.entity_id
_entity_poly.type
_entity_poly.pdbx_seq_one_letter_code
_entity_poly.pdbx_strand_id
1 'polypeptide(L)'
;MGDLIATQCRAFGMRVVGVDARLAEHPDMEIHGPEALDGLLPSADVVVLTVPHTPKTEGMMNANRFKRMKRSAVFVNIGRGGTVRLADLVEALRAGELAGSRSGRLPG
;
A
#
# COMPACT_ATOMS: atom_id res chain seq x y z
N MET A 1 -14.28 0.60 -0.76
CA MET A 1 -13.32 0.23 -1.84
C MET A 1 -12.32 -0.81 -1.33
N GLY A 2 -11.72 -0.61 -0.14
CA GLY A 2 -10.84 -1.60 0.49
C GLY A 2 -11.43 -3.01 0.55
N ASP A 3 -12.68 -3.15 1.02
CA ASP A 3 -13.32 -4.47 1.17
C ASP A 3 -13.44 -5.27 -0.14
N LEU A 4 -13.81 -4.61 -1.25
CA LEU A 4 -13.89 -5.29 -2.55
C LEU A 4 -12.52 -5.82 -3.00
N ILE A 5 -11.47 -5.03 -2.79
CA ILE A 5 -10.09 -5.43 -3.12
C ILE A 5 -9.65 -6.58 -2.22
N ALA A 6 -9.96 -6.50 -0.92
CA ALA A 6 -9.69 -7.56 0.04
C ALA A 6 -10.35 -8.87 -0.40
N THR A 7 -11.64 -8.85 -0.75
CA THR A 7 -12.38 -10.03 -1.23
C THR A 7 -11.72 -10.66 -2.46
N GLN A 8 -11.33 -9.87 -3.46
CA GLN A 8 -10.67 -10.39 -4.65
C GLN A 8 -9.28 -10.98 -4.33
N CYS A 9 -8.45 -10.28 -3.56
CA CYS A 9 -7.13 -10.77 -3.15
C CYS A 9 -7.23 -12.11 -2.40
N ARG A 10 -8.23 -12.26 -1.51
CA ARG A 10 -8.46 -13.54 -0.80
C ARG A 10 -8.91 -14.66 -1.73
N ALA A 11 -9.74 -14.35 -2.73
CA ALA A 11 -10.14 -15.34 -3.75
C ALA A 11 -8.94 -15.90 -4.52
N PHE A 12 -7.86 -15.11 -4.64
CA PHE A 12 -6.56 -15.55 -5.19
C PHE A 12 -5.62 -16.19 -4.16
N GLY A 13 -6.09 -16.50 -2.94
CA GLY A 13 -5.30 -17.14 -1.89
C GLY A 13 -4.34 -16.22 -1.14
N MET A 14 -4.47 -14.91 -1.28
CA MET A 14 -3.61 -13.95 -0.57
C MET A 14 -4.03 -13.78 0.89
N ARG A 15 -3.05 -13.59 1.77
CA ARG A 15 -3.27 -13.07 3.12
C ARG A 15 -3.55 -11.57 3.02
N VAL A 16 -4.71 -11.13 3.48
CA VAL A 16 -5.11 -9.71 3.47
C VAL A 16 -5.21 -9.17 4.89
N VAL A 17 -4.60 -8.02 5.12
CA VAL A 17 -4.63 -7.25 6.38
C VAL A 17 -5.10 -5.84 6.06
N GLY A 18 -6.09 -5.35 6.80
CA GLY A 18 -6.65 -4.01 6.65
C GLY A 18 -6.02 -3.00 7.61
N VAL A 19 -5.89 -1.75 7.18
CA VAL A 19 -5.56 -0.61 8.04
C VAL A 19 -6.61 0.47 7.85
N ASP A 20 -7.43 0.72 8.88
CA ASP A 20 -8.50 1.72 8.83
C ASP A 20 -8.71 2.38 10.20
N ALA A 21 -8.87 3.71 10.21
CA ALA A 21 -9.14 4.48 11.43
C ALA A 21 -10.49 4.17 12.07
N ARG A 22 -11.43 3.59 11.32
CA ARG A 22 -12.77 3.23 11.80
C ARG A 22 -12.79 1.91 12.56
N LEU A 23 -11.77 1.07 12.41
CA LEU A 23 -11.66 -0.24 13.06
C LEU A 23 -12.95 -1.08 12.94
N ALA A 24 -13.60 -1.04 11.77
CA ALA A 24 -14.82 -1.83 11.57
C ALA A 24 -14.48 -3.32 11.64
N GLU A 25 -15.28 -4.10 12.35
CA GLU A 25 -15.12 -5.56 12.33
C GLU A 25 -15.37 -6.09 10.91
N HIS A 26 -14.47 -6.96 10.44
CA HIS A 26 -14.61 -7.62 9.16
C HIS A 26 -14.49 -9.13 9.36
N PRO A 27 -15.49 -9.94 8.97
CA PRO A 27 -15.55 -11.36 9.32
C PRO A 27 -14.34 -12.15 8.81
N ASP A 28 -13.83 -11.73 7.65
CA ASP A 28 -12.73 -12.42 6.99
C ASP A 28 -11.40 -11.66 7.04
N MET A 29 -11.27 -10.52 7.73
CA MET A 29 -10.05 -9.71 7.65
C MET A 29 -9.70 -9.08 8.98
N GLU A 30 -8.43 -9.24 9.38
CA GLU A 30 -7.88 -8.49 10.49
C GLU A 30 -7.73 -7.01 10.09
N ILE A 31 -8.32 -6.11 10.86
CA ILE A 31 -8.20 -4.67 10.67
C ILE A 31 -7.43 -4.07 11.85
N HIS A 32 -6.36 -3.35 11.54
CA HIS A 32 -5.60 -2.57 12.50
C HIS A 32 -5.85 -1.06 12.34
N GLY A 33 -5.53 -0.31 13.39
CA GLY A 33 -5.55 1.14 13.32
C GLY A 33 -4.35 1.70 12.55
N PRO A 34 -4.40 2.99 12.15
CA PRO A 34 -3.33 3.65 11.39
C PRO A 34 -1.94 3.57 12.02
N GLU A 35 -1.86 3.41 13.35
CA GLU A 35 -0.63 3.25 14.13
C GLU A 35 0.14 1.97 13.80
N ALA A 36 -0.54 0.91 13.35
CA ALA A 36 0.10 -0.35 12.99
C ALA A 36 0.77 -0.31 11.60
N LEU A 37 0.44 0.68 10.76
CA LEU A 37 0.89 0.76 9.37
C LEU A 37 2.40 0.55 9.22
N ASP A 38 3.19 1.30 9.98
CA ASP A 38 4.65 1.29 9.87
C ASP A 38 5.28 -0.06 10.22
N GLY A 39 4.62 -0.86 11.07
CA GLY A 39 5.03 -2.22 11.44
C GLY A 39 4.57 -3.30 10.46
N LEU A 40 3.49 -3.03 9.71
CA LEU A 40 2.94 -3.97 8.72
C LEU A 40 3.66 -3.88 7.36
N LEU A 41 4.14 -2.69 6.98
CA LEU A 41 4.82 -2.44 5.69
C LEU A 41 5.95 -3.43 5.35
N PRO A 42 6.85 -3.82 6.29
CA PRO A 42 7.92 -4.78 5.98
C PRO A 42 7.44 -6.18 5.59
N SER A 43 6.21 -6.54 5.97
CA SER A 43 5.63 -7.86 5.67
C SER A 43 4.81 -7.89 4.38
N ALA A 44 4.47 -6.72 3.82
CA ALA A 44 3.54 -6.60 2.70
C ALA A 44 4.23 -6.81 1.35
N ASP A 45 3.69 -7.74 0.54
CA ASP A 45 4.09 -7.94 -0.86
C ASP A 45 3.33 -7.01 -1.81
N VAL A 46 2.13 -6.58 -1.42
CA VAL A 46 1.33 -5.60 -2.14
C VAL A 46 0.74 -4.64 -1.12
N VAL A 47 0.88 -3.34 -1.38
CA VAL A 47 0.26 -2.27 -0.57
C VAL A 47 -0.72 -1.51 -1.47
N VAL A 48 -1.99 -1.54 -1.11
CA VAL A 48 -3.05 -0.84 -1.84
C VAL A 48 -3.57 0.32 -0.99
N LEU A 49 -3.38 1.54 -1.47
CA LEU A 49 -3.84 2.75 -0.81
C LEU A 49 -5.19 3.19 -1.37
N THR A 50 -6.24 3.10 -0.55
CA THR A 50 -7.61 3.55 -0.88
C THR A 50 -8.10 4.67 0.05
N VAL A 51 -7.20 5.27 0.84
CA VAL A 51 -7.53 6.25 1.87
C VAL A 51 -7.89 7.59 1.23
N PRO A 52 -8.97 8.27 1.66
CA PRO A 52 -9.31 9.61 1.16
C PRO A 52 -8.23 10.63 1.54
N HIS A 53 -8.06 11.64 0.68
CA HIS A 53 -7.16 12.75 0.94
C HIS A 53 -7.75 13.70 1.98
N THR A 54 -7.04 13.88 3.09
CA THR A 54 -7.34 14.78 4.19
C THR A 54 -6.03 15.38 4.72
N PRO A 55 -6.04 16.44 5.53
CA PRO A 55 -4.81 16.95 6.16
C PRO A 55 -4.04 15.90 6.99
N LYS A 56 -4.73 14.91 7.57
CA LYS A 56 -4.10 13.82 8.33
C LYS A 56 -3.45 12.76 7.44
N THR A 57 -3.88 12.66 6.19
CA THR A 57 -3.46 11.63 5.24
C THR A 57 -2.58 12.20 4.13
N GLU A 58 -2.38 13.52 4.09
CA GLU A 58 -1.42 14.23 3.24
C GLU A 58 0.00 13.68 3.44
N GLY A 59 0.63 13.26 2.35
CA GLY A 59 1.97 12.68 2.37
C GLY A 59 2.12 11.46 3.29
N MET A 60 1.01 10.76 3.56
CA MET A 60 0.99 9.53 4.34
C MET A 60 2.00 8.53 3.79
N MET A 61 2.04 8.31 2.47
CA MET A 61 3.12 7.54 1.85
C MET A 61 4.24 8.47 1.40
N ASN A 62 5.43 8.25 1.95
CA ASN A 62 6.63 9.08 1.77
C ASN A 62 7.88 8.20 1.74
N ALA A 63 9.06 8.81 1.54
CA ALA A 63 10.33 8.10 1.39
C ALA A 63 10.62 7.11 2.54
N ASN A 64 10.34 7.47 3.79
CA ASN A 64 10.59 6.59 4.94
C ASN A 64 9.69 5.33 4.89
N ARG A 65 8.43 5.49 4.50
CA ARG A 65 7.49 4.36 4.38
C ARG A 65 7.78 3.49 3.17
N PHE A 66 8.20 4.08 2.05
CA PHE A 66 8.64 3.30 0.89
C PHE A 66 9.87 2.44 1.20
N LYS A 67 10.84 2.97 1.97
CA LYS A 67 12.00 2.19 2.44
C LYS A 67 11.67 1.04 3.39
N ARG A 68 10.51 1.09 4.04
CA ARG A 68 10.04 0.01 4.94
C ARG A 68 9.39 -1.13 4.18
N MET A 69 8.93 -0.89 2.94
CA MET A 69 8.34 -1.94 2.12
C MET A 69 9.41 -2.92 1.65
N LYS A 70 8.99 -4.14 1.30
CA LYS A 70 9.89 -5.08 0.62
C LYS A 70 10.32 -4.46 -0.70
N ARG A 71 11.57 -4.68 -1.10
CA ARG A 71 12.05 -4.29 -2.44
C ARG A 71 11.27 -4.94 -3.57
N SER A 72 10.68 -6.11 -3.32
CA SER A 72 9.78 -6.81 -4.24
C SER A 72 8.33 -6.35 -4.17
N ALA A 73 7.98 -5.46 -3.24
CA ALA A 73 6.59 -5.07 -3.00
C ALA A 73 6.06 -4.16 -4.10
N VAL A 74 4.81 -4.39 -4.47
CA VAL A 74 4.05 -3.55 -5.41
C VAL A 74 3.23 -2.53 -4.62
N PHE A 75 3.37 -1.25 -4.96
CA PHE A 75 2.55 -0.18 -4.41
C PHE A 75 1.47 0.26 -5.41
N VAL A 76 0.21 0.24 -4.99
CA VAL A 76 -0.94 0.65 -5.81
C VAL A 76 -1.67 1.78 -5.11
N ASN A 77 -1.71 2.96 -5.73
CA ASN A 77 -2.51 4.08 -5.24
C ASN A 77 -3.79 4.22 -6.08
N ILE A 78 -4.94 4.05 -5.43
CA ILE A 78 -6.27 4.17 -6.05
C ILE A 78 -6.92 5.52 -5.66
N GLY A 79 -6.31 6.26 -4.73
CA GLY A 79 -6.76 7.58 -4.32
C GLY A 79 -6.44 8.66 -5.36
N ARG A 80 -7.29 9.68 -5.42
CA ARG A 80 -7.00 10.95 -6.10
C ARG A 80 -6.63 11.98 -5.02
N GLY A 81 -5.40 12.48 -5.02
CA GLY A 81 -4.96 13.50 -4.05
C GLY A 81 -3.52 13.31 -3.54
N GLY A 82 -3.13 14.14 -2.58
CA GLY A 82 -1.77 14.25 -2.04
C GLY A 82 -1.41 13.21 -0.98
N THR A 83 -2.13 12.09 -0.88
CA THR A 83 -1.84 11.03 0.11
C THR A 83 -0.49 10.36 -0.11
N VAL A 84 0.06 10.50 -1.31
CA VAL A 84 1.39 10.02 -1.71
C VAL A 84 2.27 11.20 -2.08
N ARG A 85 3.47 11.27 -1.49
CA ARG A 85 4.52 12.17 -1.98
C ARG A 85 5.11 11.61 -3.27
N LEU A 86 4.66 12.14 -4.41
CA LEU A 86 5.04 11.63 -5.73
C LEU A 86 6.55 11.70 -5.99
N ALA A 87 7.22 12.75 -5.53
CA ALA A 87 8.67 12.87 -5.65
C ALA A 87 9.39 11.70 -4.94
N ASP A 88 8.99 11.40 -3.71
CA ASP A 88 9.55 10.28 -2.94
C ASP A 88 9.26 8.92 -3.60
N LEU A 89 8.08 8.75 -4.19
CA LEU A 89 7.74 7.53 -4.92
C LEU A 89 8.64 7.35 -6.14
N VAL A 90 8.83 8.41 -6.93
CA VAL A 90 9.71 8.38 -8.11
C VAL A 90 11.14 8.04 -7.72
N GLU A 91 11.65 8.63 -6.65
CA GLU A 91 13.01 8.35 -6.17
C GLU A 91 13.14 6.91 -5.62
N ALA A 92 12.16 6.42 -4.85
CA ALA A 92 12.16 5.04 -4.36
C ALA A 92 12.14 4.01 -5.51
N LEU A 93 11.41 4.31 -6.59
CA LEU A 93 11.39 3.50 -7.81
C LEU A 93 12.74 3.53 -8.55
N ARG A 94 13.36 4.70 -8.68
CA ARG A 94 14.68 4.87 -9.31
C ARG A 94 15.79 4.19 -8.52
N ALA A 95 15.72 4.25 -7.20
CA ALA A 95 16.69 3.64 -6.28
C ALA A 95 16.52 2.11 -6.14
N GLY A 96 15.46 1.52 -6.72
CA GLY A 96 15.16 0.09 -6.57
C GLY A 96 14.73 -0.30 -5.16
N GLU A 97 14.23 0.66 -4.38
CA GLU A 97 13.69 0.44 -3.03
C GLU A 97 12.29 -0.16 -3.07
N LEU A 98 11.58 -0.02 -4.19
CA LEU A 98 10.29 -0.61 -4.48
C LEU A 98 10.31 -1.36 -5.81
N ALA A 99 9.52 -2.42 -5.92
CA ALA A 99 9.27 -3.03 -7.21
C ALA A 99 8.43 -2.04 -8.01
N GLY A 100 9.10 -1.28 -8.86
CA GLY A 100 8.38 -0.53 -9.85
C GLY A 100 7.58 -1.48 -10.72
N SER A 101 6.38 -1.05 -11.08
CA SER A 101 5.83 -1.42 -12.37
C SER A 101 6.86 -0.99 -13.42
N ARG A 102 7.84 -1.86 -13.68
CA ARG A 102 8.51 -1.87 -14.96
C ARG A 102 7.39 -2.26 -15.90
N SER A 103 6.86 -1.30 -16.64
CA SER A 103 6.09 -1.59 -17.85
C SER A 103 6.90 -2.66 -18.59
N GLY A 104 6.40 -3.90 -18.53
CA GLY A 104 7.19 -5.06 -18.89
C GLY A 104 7.49 -4.99 -20.37
N ARG A 105 8.77 -4.84 -20.72
CA ARG A 105 9.26 -5.62 -21.86
C ARG A 105 9.51 -7.02 -21.28
N LEU A 106 8.64 -7.96 -21.63
CA LEU A 106 8.90 -9.38 -21.41
C LEU A 106 10.28 -9.71 -22.00
N PRO A 107 11.10 -10.51 -21.31
CA PRO A 107 12.33 -11.01 -21.90
C PRO A 107 11.97 -11.85 -23.15
N GLY A 108 12.56 -11.49 -24.28
CA GLY A 108 12.73 -12.36 -25.43
C GLY A 108 14.13 -12.94 -25.45
#